data_AF-A0A6J6GHY3-F1
#
_entry.id   AF-A0A6J6GHY3-F1
#
_cell.length_a   1.000
_cell.length_b   1.000
_cell.length_c   1.000
_cell.angle_alpha   90.00
_cell.angle_beta   90.00
_cell.angle_gamma   90.00
#
_symmetry.space_group_name_H-M   'P 1'
#
loop_
_entity.id
_entity.type
_entity.pdbx_description
1 polymer ?
#
loop_
_entity_poly.entity_id
_entity_poly.type
_entity_poly.pdbx_seq_one_letter_code
_entity_poly.pdbx_strand_id
1 'polypeptide(L)'
;MWIDGDITSFTTEWIIRLVMPLLIDDELGLVKANYERPSHLGGGGRTTELVARPLLSMYFPEIADLQQPLAGEFAGRRTMLEAIPFATGWGVEIGMLIDMAAKFGPESLGQVDLGVRLHRHHKLETLAIQAAEVAATLLMRIAQPPSFAEAIPMLHRKALDPMQLNIASRPPINSLPKMSQPLLDERK
;
A
#
# COMPACT_ATOMS: atom_id res chain seq x y z
N MET A 1 1.11 2.89 12.58
CA MET A 1 -0.29 2.55 12.25
C MET A 1 -0.82 3.67 11.38
N TRP A 2 -1.54 3.30 10.33
CA TRP A 2 -2.09 4.16 9.31
C TRP A 2 -3.58 3.84 9.19
N ILE A 3 -4.39 4.89 9.09
CA ILE A 3 -5.85 4.85 8.95
C ILE A 3 -6.20 5.97 7.97
N ASP A 4 -6.96 5.68 6.93
CA ASP A 4 -7.38 6.70 5.96
C ASP A 4 -8.24 7.77 6.64
N GLY A 5 -7.98 9.04 6.30
CA GLY A 5 -8.67 10.18 6.89
C GLY A 5 -10.11 10.40 6.40
N ASP A 6 -10.58 9.62 5.43
CA ASP A 6 -11.92 9.73 4.83
C ASP A 6 -12.88 8.61 5.27
N ILE A 7 -12.47 7.77 6.22
CA ILE A 7 -13.28 6.67 6.77
C ILE A 7 -14.36 7.23 7.71
N THR A 8 -15.59 6.73 7.55
CA THR A 8 -16.71 7.08 8.44
C THR A 8 -17.12 5.97 9.40
N SER A 9 -16.66 4.73 9.19
CA SER A 9 -16.97 3.56 10.01
C SER A 9 -15.92 3.25 11.10
N PHE A 10 -15.01 4.19 11.38
CA PHE A 10 -13.89 3.97 12.29
C PHE A 10 -14.36 3.70 13.73
N THR A 11 -13.76 2.69 14.36
CA THR A 11 -13.92 2.41 15.79
C THR A 11 -12.55 2.25 16.46
N THR A 12 -12.47 2.50 17.76
CA THR A 12 -11.22 2.29 18.52
C THR A 12 -10.77 0.83 18.55
N GLU A 13 -11.69 -0.11 18.33
CA GLU A 13 -11.40 -1.54 18.22
C GLU A 13 -10.49 -1.85 17.03
N TRP A 14 -10.58 -1.09 15.93
CA TRP A 14 -9.70 -1.27 14.77
C TRP A 14 -8.23 -1.12 15.13
N ILE A 15 -7.90 -0.18 16.03
CA ILE A 15 -6.53 0.03 16.53
C ILE A 15 -6.05 -1.24 17.23
N ILE A 16 -6.86 -1.76 18.15
CA ILE A 16 -6.51 -2.95 18.93
C ILE A 16 -6.31 -4.14 17.99
N ARG A 17 -7.24 -4.37 17.05
CA ARG A 17 -7.20 -5.47 16.08
C ARG A 17 -5.97 -5.41 15.17
N LEU A 18 -5.59 -4.22 14.69
CA LEU A 18 -4.40 -4.04 13.85
C LEU A 18 -3.09 -4.24 14.61
N VAL A 19 -3.03 -3.81 15.87
CA VAL A 19 -1.79 -3.82 16.65
C VAL A 19 -1.56 -5.16 17.35
N MET A 20 -2.61 -5.84 17.82
CA MET A 20 -2.49 -7.08 18.61
C MET A 20 -1.64 -8.17 17.95
N PRO A 21 -1.79 -8.50 16.65
CA PRO A 21 -0.94 -9.53 16.04
C PRO A 21 0.55 -9.17 16.11
N LEU A 22 0.89 -7.89 15.93
CA LEU A 22 2.26 -7.38 16.07
C LEU A 22 2.79 -7.41 17.52
N LEU A 23 1.95 -7.64 18.53
CA LEU A 23 2.40 -7.79 19.92
C LEU A 23 2.57 -9.24 20.34
N ILE A 24 1.95 -10.17 19.61
CA ILE A 24 1.90 -11.60 19.93
C ILE A 24 2.90 -12.36 19.06
N ASP A 25 3.15 -11.89 17.85
CA ASP A 25 4.05 -12.50 16.88
C ASP A 25 5.18 -11.51 16.51
N ASP A 26 6.42 -11.93 16.80
CA ASP A 26 7.63 -11.16 16.49
C ASP A 26 8.10 -11.30 15.05
N GLU A 27 7.61 -12.29 14.30
CA GLU A 27 7.86 -12.44 12.87
C GLU A 27 7.03 -11.45 12.05
N LEU A 28 5.83 -11.09 12.53
CA LEU A 28 4.97 -10.11 11.86
C LEU A 28 5.58 -8.70 11.86
N GLY A 29 5.78 -8.18 10.65
CA GLY A 29 6.26 -6.84 10.38
C GLY A 29 5.18 -5.86 9.94
N LEU A 30 4.13 -6.37 9.28
CA LEU A 30 3.03 -5.58 8.73
C LEU A 30 1.71 -6.35 8.85
N VAL A 31 0.66 -5.69 9.36
CA VAL A 31 -0.69 -6.24 9.45
C VAL A 31 -1.65 -5.35 8.67
N LYS A 32 -2.29 -5.93 7.65
CA LYS A 32 -3.29 -5.25 6.80
C LYS A 32 -4.70 -5.46 7.33
N ALA A 33 -5.54 -4.45 7.20
CA ALA A 33 -6.97 -4.63 7.36
C ALA A 33 -7.54 -5.49 6.22
N ASN A 34 -8.43 -6.40 6.58
CA ASN A 34 -9.46 -6.96 5.72
C ASN A 34 -10.83 -6.44 6.21
N TYR A 35 -11.79 -6.28 5.31
CA TYR A 35 -13.14 -5.89 5.65
C TYR A 35 -14.08 -6.22 4.49
N GLU A 36 -15.35 -6.40 4.83
CA GLU A 36 -16.43 -6.48 3.86
C GLU A 36 -16.71 -5.08 3.29
N ARG A 37 -16.86 -5.01 1.96
CA ARG A 37 -17.29 -3.81 1.25
C ARG A 37 -18.71 -4.05 0.70
N PRO A 38 -19.76 -3.49 1.31
CA PRO A 38 -21.13 -3.83 0.95
C PRO A 38 -21.44 -3.56 -0.53
N SER A 39 -21.92 -4.58 -1.24
CA SER A 39 -22.18 -4.54 -2.69
C SER A 39 -23.22 -3.50 -3.09
N HIS A 40 -24.23 -3.28 -2.25
CA HIS A 40 -25.31 -2.30 -2.48
C HIS A 40 -24.84 -0.83 -2.47
N LEU A 41 -23.62 -0.56 -2.00
CA LEU A 41 -22.98 0.76 -2.08
C LEU A 41 -22.10 0.90 -3.34
N GLY A 42 -22.22 -0.02 -4.29
CA GLY A 42 -21.54 0.04 -5.58
C GLY A 42 -20.30 -0.83 -5.72
N GLY A 43 -20.08 -1.76 -4.78
CA GLY A 43 -18.96 -2.72 -4.83
C GLY A 43 -17.59 -2.04 -4.76
N GLY A 44 -16.92 -2.11 -3.62
CA GLY A 44 -15.59 -1.53 -3.48
C GLY A 44 -14.47 -2.44 -4.03
N GLY A 45 -13.25 -1.91 -4.11
CA GLY A 45 -12.08 -2.74 -4.43
C GLY A 45 -11.89 -3.09 -5.91
N ARG A 46 -12.47 -2.34 -6.86
CA ARG A 46 -12.27 -2.57 -8.31
C ARG A 46 -10.79 -2.69 -8.70
N THR A 47 -9.95 -1.75 -8.24
CA THR A 47 -8.50 -1.82 -8.46
C THR A 47 -7.86 -3.03 -7.78
N THR A 48 -8.35 -3.40 -6.60
CA THR A 48 -7.92 -4.61 -5.89
C THR A 48 -8.22 -5.86 -6.73
N GLU A 49 -9.46 -6.06 -7.14
CA GLU A 49 -9.92 -7.29 -7.79
C GLU A 49 -9.54 -7.40 -9.27
N LEU A 50 -9.45 -6.27 -9.99
CA LEU A 50 -9.19 -6.28 -11.44
C LEU A 50 -7.73 -6.02 -11.80
N VAL A 51 -6.89 -5.59 -10.85
CA VAL A 51 -5.49 -5.24 -11.11
C VAL A 51 -4.55 -5.86 -10.08
N ALA A 52 -4.65 -5.48 -8.82
CA ALA A 52 -3.68 -5.90 -7.81
C ALA A 52 -3.70 -7.42 -7.60
N ARG A 53 -4.88 -8.03 -7.36
CA ARG A 53 -5.01 -9.46 -7.12
C ARG A 53 -4.57 -10.29 -8.32
N PRO A 54 -5.03 -10.05 -9.57
CA PRO A 54 -4.54 -10.78 -10.74
C PRO A 54 -3.02 -10.69 -10.92
N LEU A 55 -2.43 -9.50 -10.75
CA LEU A 55 -0.99 -9.32 -10.90
C LEU A 55 -0.19 -9.97 -9.77
N LEU A 56 -0.65 -9.88 -8.52
CA LEU A 56 -0.05 -10.62 -7.40
C LEU A 56 -0.11 -12.12 -7.64
N SER A 57 -1.27 -12.67 -8.05
CA SER A 57 -1.39 -14.10 -8.38
C SER A 57 -0.41 -14.56 -9.47
N MET A 58 -0.08 -13.69 -10.42
CA MET A 58 0.83 -14.02 -11.52
C MET A 58 2.32 -13.90 -11.15
N TYR A 59 2.68 -12.91 -10.33
CA TYR A 59 4.09 -12.54 -10.13
C TYR A 59 4.60 -12.68 -8.69
N PHE A 60 3.70 -12.69 -7.70
CA PHE A 60 3.99 -12.78 -6.27
C PHE A 60 2.95 -13.69 -5.58
N PRO A 61 2.78 -14.95 -6.02
CA PRO A 61 1.74 -15.86 -5.52
C PRO A 61 1.83 -16.10 -4.01
N GLU A 62 3.01 -15.96 -3.42
CA GLU A 62 3.27 -16.11 -1.98
C GLU A 62 2.56 -15.09 -1.09
N ILE A 63 2.05 -13.99 -1.65
CA ILE A 63 1.28 -12.96 -0.92
C ILE A 63 -0.09 -12.66 -1.56
N ALA A 64 -0.52 -13.49 -2.51
CA ALA A 64 -1.74 -13.25 -3.30
C ALA A 64 -3.06 -13.53 -2.53
N ASP A 65 -2.97 -14.20 -1.38
CA ASP A 65 -4.09 -14.55 -0.50
C ASP A 65 -4.52 -13.39 0.44
N LEU A 66 -3.77 -12.29 0.45
CA LEU A 66 -4.17 -11.05 1.11
C LEU A 66 -5.51 -10.57 0.55
N GLN A 67 -6.46 -10.34 1.45
CA GLN A 67 -7.83 -10.03 1.10
C GLN A 67 -7.97 -8.59 0.58
N GLN A 68 -7.26 -7.64 1.18
CA GLN A 68 -7.27 -6.23 0.76
C GLN A 68 -5.83 -5.69 0.66
N PRO A 69 -5.05 -6.07 -0.38
CA PRO A 69 -3.67 -5.62 -0.53
C PRO A 69 -3.54 -4.09 -0.59
N LEU A 70 -4.55 -3.41 -1.14
CA LEU A 70 -4.60 -1.96 -1.27
C LEU A 70 -5.33 -1.24 -0.12
N ALA A 71 -5.58 -1.88 1.02
CA ALA A 71 -6.20 -1.21 2.17
C ALA A 71 -5.28 -0.11 2.75
N GLY A 72 -5.79 1.10 2.95
CA GLY A 72 -5.06 2.18 3.62
C GLY A 72 -4.92 1.97 5.14
N GLU A 73 -5.70 1.03 5.70
CA GLU A 73 -5.67 0.70 7.12
C GLU A 73 -4.69 -0.44 7.41
N PHE A 74 -3.62 -0.13 8.15
CA PHE A 74 -2.61 -1.10 8.51
C PHE A 74 -1.78 -0.68 9.72
N ALA A 75 -1.09 -1.64 10.33
CA ALA A 75 -0.05 -1.39 11.33
C ALA A 75 1.24 -2.11 10.91
N GLY A 76 2.38 -1.61 11.37
CA GLY A 76 3.66 -2.27 11.10
C GLY A 76 4.76 -1.82 12.05
N ARG A 77 5.79 -2.64 12.17
CA ARG A 77 6.97 -2.38 13.01
C ARG A 77 7.83 -1.32 12.34
N ARG A 78 8.14 -0.25 13.08
CA ARG A 78 9.00 0.84 12.60
C ARG A 78 10.30 0.30 12.01
N THR A 79 10.98 -0.60 12.71
CA THR A 79 12.29 -1.16 12.33
C THR A 79 12.29 -1.90 11.00
N MET A 80 11.17 -2.52 10.63
CA MET A 80 11.02 -3.20 9.34
C MET A 80 10.60 -2.20 8.25
N LEU A 81 9.62 -1.34 8.55
CA LEU A 81 9.14 -0.32 7.61
C LEU A 81 10.25 0.67 7.22
N GLU A 82 11.12 1.08 8.14
CA GLU A 82 12.20 2.02 7.82
C GLU A 82 13.30 1.40 6.95
N ALA A 83 13.29 0.07 6.77
CA ALA A 83 14.29 -0.66 6.02
C ALA A 83 13.87 -0.95 4.56
N ILE A 84 12.66 -0.59 4.16
CA ILE A 84 12.15 -0.73 2.79
C ILE A 84 11.95 0.63 2.13
N PRO A 85 12.05 0.74 0.79
CA PRO A 85 11.67 1.95 0.08
C PRO A 85 10.15 2.16 0.11
N PHE A 86 9.70 3.39 -0.19
CA PHE A 86 8.28 3.72 -0.32
C PHE A 86 7.99 4.26 -1.70
N ALA A 87 7.16 3.53 -2.47
CA ALA A 87 6.55 4.12 -3.65
C ALA A 87 5.71 5.34 -3.25
N THR A 88 5.64 6.33 -4.14
CA THR A 88 4.81 7.52 -3.92
C THR A 88 3.51 7.40 -4.72
N GLY A 89 2.49 8.17 -4.32
CA GLY A 89 1.18 8.09 -4.96
C GLY A 89 0.46 6.77 -4.66
N TRP A 90 -0.31 6.28 -5.62
CA TRP A 90 -1.19 5.12 -5.42
C TRP A 90 -0.45 3.78 -5.36
N GLY A 91 0.84 3.75 -5.69
CA GLY A 91 1.66 2.55 -5.61
C GLY A 91 2.13 2.19 -4.19
N VAL A 92 1.92 3.05 -3.21
CA VAL A 92 2.55 2.91 -1.88
C VAL A 92 2.15 1.61 -1.18
N GLU A 93 0.87 1.21 -1.17
CA GLU A 93 0.44 -0.02 -0.50
C GLU A 93 1.00 -1.28 -1.18
N ILE A 94 0.92 -1.38 -2.51
CA ILE A 94 1.37 -2.58 -3.23
C ILE A 94 2.89 -2.72 -3.18
N GLY A 95 3.61 -1.59 -3.31
CA GLY A 95 5.06 -1.58 -3.22
C GLY A 95 5.53 -2.00 -1.84
N MET A 96 4.90 -1.48 -0.79
CA MET A 96 5.20 -1.84 0.60
C MET A 96 5.01 -3.34 0.85
N LEU A 97 3.94 -3.97 0.35
CA LEU A 97 3.72 -5.41 0.52
C LEU A 97 4.82 -6.25 -0.12
N ILE A 98 5.15 -5.94 -1.37
CA ILE A 98 6.17 -6.68 -2.12
C ILE A 98 7.56 -6.47 -1.48
N ASP A 99 7.89 -5.24 -1.10
CA ASP A 99 9.20 -4.93 -0.50
C ASP A 99 9.35 -5.54 0.90
N MET A 100 8.26 -5.59 1.69
CA MET A 100 8.23 -6.31 2.96
C MET A 100 8.48 -7.81 2.75
N ALA A 101 7.69 -8.45 1.87
CA ALA A 101 7.82 -9.89 1.60
C ALA A 101 9.19 -10.25 1.04
N ALA A 102 9.73 -9.44 0.12
CA ALA A 102 11.05 -9.69 -0.47
C ALA A 102 12.19 -9.55 0.57
N LYS A 103 12.04 -8.67 1.56
CA LYS A 103 13.10 -8.38 2.55
C LYS A 103 13.01 -9.25 3.80
N PHE A 104 11.80 -9.54 4.26
CA PHE A 104 11.53 -10.17 5.55
C PHE A 104 10.72 -11.47 5.44
N GLY A 105 10.46 -11.94 4.22
CA GLY A 105 9.65 -13.12 3.95
C GLY A 105 8.14 -12.82 3.95
N PRO A 106 7.33 -13.62 3.22
CA PRO A 106 5.87 -13.48 3.19
C PRO A 106 5.22 -13.65 4.57
N GLU A 107 5.85 -14.42 5.47
CA GLU A 107 5.44 -14.60 6.87
C GLU A 107 5.45 -13.30 7.69
N SER A 108 6.20 -12.29 7.24
CA SER A 108 6.18 -10.96 7.87
C SER A 108 4.86 -10.20 7.66
N LEU A 109 3.97 -10.71 6.80
CA LEU A 109 2.69 -10.12 6.48
C LEU A 109 1.54 -10.85 7.18
N GLY A 110 0.72 -10.09 7.89
CA GLY A 110 -0.53 -10.55 8.50
C GLY A 110 -1.73 -9.78 7.99
N GLN A 111 -2.93 -10.29 8.26
CA GLN A 111 -4.18 -9.58 8.02
C GLN A 111 -5.19 -9.81 9.13
N VAL A 112 -6.06 -8.83 9.36
CA VAL A 112 -7.10 -8.89 10.40
C VAL A 112 -8.43 -8.35 9.87
N ASP A 113 -9.51 -9.03 10.20
CA ASP A 113 -10.86 -8.57 9.85
C ASP A 113 -11.30 -7.40 10.76
N LEU A 114 -11.66 -6.28 10.15
CA LEU A 114 -12.18 -5.07 10.79
C LEU A 114 -13.70 -4.91 10.64
N GLY A 115 -14.39 -5.89 10.06
CA GLY A 115 -15.83 -5.87 9.83
C GLY A 115 -16.17 -5.11 8.56
N VAL A 116 -16.99 -4.06 8.66
CA VAL A 116 -17.50 -3.31 7.50
C VAL A 116 -16.78 -1.97 7.36
N ARG A 117 -16.28 -1.67 6.16
CA ARG A 117 -15.68 -0.37 5.84
C ARG A 117 -16.60 0.48 4.98
N LEU A 118 -16.93 1.68 5.47
CA LEU A 118 -17.67 2.71 4.73
C LEU A 118 -16.74 3.89 4.40
N HIS A 119 -16.71 4.27 3.13
CA HIS A 119 -15.88 5.38 2.64
C HIS A 119 -16.48 5.98 1.36
N ARG A 120 -15.93 7.10 0.89
CA ARG A 120 -16.37 7.73 -0.36
C ARG A 120 -15.87 6.94 -1.57
N HIS A 121 -16.74 6.74 -2.56
CA HIS A 121 -16.37 6.07 -3.80
C HIS A 121 -15.62 7.02 -4.73
N HIS A 122 -14.46 6.58 -5.23
CA HIS A 122 -13.77 7.27 -6.31
C HIS A 122 -14.51 7.09 -7.64
N LYS A 123 -14.45 8.15 -8.45
CA LYS A 123 -14.91 8.12 -9.84
C LYS A 123 -14.02 7.21 -10.68
N LEU A 124 -14.55 6.69 -11.78
CA LEU A 124 -13.85 5.74 -12.64
C LEU A 124 -12.54 6.32 -13.21
N GLU A 125 -12.53 7.61 -13.50
CA GLU A 125 -11.36 8.32 -14.02
C GLU A 125 -10.20 8.33 -13.03
N THR A 126 -10.48 8.44 -11.73
CA THR A 126 -9.47 8.34 -10.66
C THR A 126 -8.98 6.91 -10.50
N LEU A 127 -9.88 5.93 -10.62
CA LEU A 127 -9.51 4.51 -10.52
C LEU A 127 -8.64 4.05 -11.68
N ALA A 128 -8.81 4.60 -12.88
CA ALA A 128 -7.93 4.31 -14.00
C ALA A 128 -6.48 4.74 -13.72
N ILE A 129 -6.30 5.89 -13.05
CA ILE A 129 -5.00 6.39 -12.61
C ILE A 129 -4.41 5.46 -11.55
N GLN A 130 -5.20 5.17 -10.51
CA GLN A 130 -4.80 4.28 -9.43
C GLN A 130 -4.38 2.91 -9.97
N ALA A 131 -5.18 2.32 -10.86
CA ALA A 131 -4.90 1.04 -11.51
C ALA A 131 -3.56 1.05 -12.26
N ALA A 132 -3.31 2.10 -13.05
CA ALA A 132 -2.09 2.21 -13.82
C ALA A 132 -0.85 2.37 -12.92
N GLU A 133 -0.91 3.22 -11.89
CA GLU A 133 0.19 3.41 -10.94
C GLU A 133 0.46 2.14 -10.10
N VAL A 134 -0.59 1.46 -9.62
CA VAL A 134 -0.46 0.18 -8.89
C VAL A 134 0.17 -0.87 -9.79
N ALA A 135 -0.29 -1.02 -11.03
CA ALA A 135 0.26 -1.98 -11.98
C ALA A 135 1.73 -1.68 -12.29
N ALA A 136 2.07 -0.43 -12.62
CA ALA A 136 3.45 -0.04 -12.90
C ALA A 136 4.37 -0.28 -11.70
N THR A 137 3.93 0.09 -10.50
CA THR A 137 4.69 -0.08 -9.25
C THR A 137 4.98 -1.54 -8.95
N LEU A 138 4.01 -2.43 -9.19
CA LEU A 138 4.16 -3.88 -9.04
C LEU A 138 5.10 -4.44 -10.11
N LEU A 139 4.89 -4.08 -11.38
CA LEU A 139 5.70 -4.58 -12.50
C LEU A 139 7.17 -4.15 -12.41
N MET A 140 7.46 -3.00 -11.81
CA MET A 140 8.84 -2.57 -11.53
C MET A 140 9.56 -3.42 -10.47
N ARG A 141 8.83 -4.24 -9.69
CA ARG A 141 9.38 -5.08 -8.62
C ARG A 141 9.52 -6.56 -8.99
N ILE A 142 9.03 -6.98 -10.15
CA ILE A 142 9.23 -8.36 -10.60
C ILE A 142 10.72 -8.56 -10.95
N ALA A 143 11.21 -9.80 -10.89
CA ALA A 143 12.63 -10.11 -11.08
C ALA A 143 13.20 -9.64 -12.44
N GLN A 144 12.37 -9.62 -13.48
CA GLN A 144 12.70 -9.13 -14.82
C GLN A 144 11.63 -8.11 -15.27
N PRO A 145 11.72 -6.84 -14.83
CA PRO A 145 10.69 -5.85 -15.09
C PRO A 145 10.57 -5.57 -16.60
N PRO A 146 9.35 -5.46 -17.14
CA PRO A 146 9.17 -5.15 -18.55
C PRO A 146 9.71 -3.74 -18.84
N SER A 147 10.27 -3.56 -20.03
CA SER A 147 10.55 -2.21 -20.53
C SER A 147 9.23 -1.50 -20.82
N PHE A 148 9.01 -0.35 -20.19
CA PHE A 148 7.92 0.55 -20.59
C PHE A 148 8.21 1.17 -21.96
N ALA A 149 7.16 1.50 -22.71
CA ALA A 149 7.30 2.14 -24.03
C ALA A 149 7.93 3.55 -23.94
N GLU A 150 7.75 4.21 -22.80
CA GLU A 150 8.32 5.52 -22.48
C GLU A 150 9.16 5.39 -21.20
N ALA A 151 10.18 6.24 -21.05
CA ALA A 151 11.05 6.25 -19.87
C ALA A 151 10.27 6.53 -18.56
N ILE A 152 9.19 7.31 -18.66
CA ILE A 152 8.18 7.50 -17.62
C ILE A 152 6.85 7.00 -18.20
N PRO A 153 6.19 5.99 -17.60
CA PRO A 153 4.94 5.46 -18.12
C PRO A 153 3.82 6.51 -18.18
N MET A 154 3.05 6.47 -19.27
CA MET A 154 1.93 7.38 -19.52
C MET A 154 0.59 6.63 -19.52
N LEU A 155 -0.45 7.25 -18.95
CA LEU A 155 -1.83 6.82 -19.13
C LEU A 155 -2.48 7.63 -20.23
N HIS A 156 -2.84 6.95 -21.33
CA HIS A 156 -3.59 7.54 -22.44
C HIS A 156 -5.08 7.32 -22.25
N ARG A 157 -5.88 8.37 -22.48
CA ARG A 157 -7.34 8.30 -22.48
C ARG A 157 -7.89 9.07 -23.67
N LYS A 158 -8.99 8.58 -24.23
CA LYS A 158 -9.65 9.24 -25.37
C LYS A 158 -10.03 10.67 -24.98
N ALA A 159 -9.65 11.64 -25.82
CA ALA A 159 -9.95 13.07 -25.66
C ALA A 159 -9.39 13.73 -24.39
N LEU A 160 -8.36 13.15 -23.78
CA LEU A 160 -7.61 13.75 -22.68
C LEU A 160 -6.11 13.68 -23.01
N ASP A 161 -5.35 14.66 -22.53
CA ASP A 161 -3.90 14.64 -22.67
C ASP A 161 -3.30 13.43 -21.94
N PRO A 162 -2.24 12.80 -22.49
CA PRO A 162 -1.51 11.75 -21.81
C PRO A 162 -1.03 12.22 -20.44
N MET A 163 -1.22 11.38 -19.42
CA MET A 163 -0.87 11.72 -18.05
C MET A 163 0.29 10.87 -17.56
N GLN A 164 1.34 11.51 -17.04
CA GLN A 164 2.46 10.82 -16.41
C GLN A 164 1.99 10.08 -15.16
N LEU A 165 2.36 8.80 -15.06
CA LEU A 165 2.13 8.01 -13.86
C LEU A 165 3.15 8.38 -12.78
N ASN A 166 2.68 8.50 -11.54
CA ASN A 166 3.61 8.64 -10.43
C ASN A 166 4.19 7.28 -10.03
N ILE A 167 5.41 7.02 -10.50
CA ILE A 167 6.19 5.81 -10.15
C ILE A 167 7.44 6.15 -9.32
N ALA A 168 7.53 7.38 -8.81
CA ALA A 168 8.67 7.79 -7.99
C ALA A 168 8.70 7.00 -6.68
N SER A 169 9.91 6.75 -6.17
CA SER A 169 10.13 6.04 -4.91
C SER A 169 11.00 6.87 -3.97
N ARG A 170 10.75 6.76 -2.67
CA ARG A 170 11.60 7.27 -1.60
C ARG A 170 12.50 6.13 -1.11
N PRO A 171 13.78 6.40 -0.79
CA PRO A 171 14.67 5.37 -0.26
C PRO A 171 14.22 4.94 1.14
N PRO A 172 14.74 3.81 1.65
CA PRO A 172 14.55 3.41 3.04
C PRO A 172 14.84 4.56 4.01
N ILE A 173 13.95 4.75 4.99
CA ILE A 173 14.09 5.84 5.96
C ILE A 173 15.40 5.69 6.74
N ASN A 174 15.82 4.47 7.05
CA ASN A 174 17.06 4.23 7.78
C ASN A 174 18.34 4.47 6.94
N SER A 175 18.22 4.70 5.63
CA SER A 175 19.34 5.15 4.80
C SER A 175 19.46 6.67 4.73
N LEU A 176 18.48 7.41 5.26
CA LEU A 176 18.50 8.87 5.28
C LEU A 176 19.44 9.38 6.39
N PRO A 177 20.11 10.53 6.18
CA PRO A 177 20.82 11.20 7.26
C PRO A 177 19.85 11.49 8.41
N LYS A 178 20.24 11.16 9.65
CA LYS A 178 19.48 11.61 10.82
C LYS A 178 19.41 13.12 10.79
N MET A 179 18.22 13.69 10.86
CA MET A 179 18.08 15.13 11.12
C MET A 179 18.84 15.42 12.41
N SER A 180 19.92 16.20 12.30
CA SER A 180 20.56 16.80 13.46
C SER A 180 19.48 17.55 14.24
N GLN A 181 19.24 17.13 15.48
CA GLN A 181 18.29 17.80 16.37
C GLN A 181 18.61 19.31 16.35
N PRO A 182 17.61 20.20 16.24
CA PRO A 182 17.85 21.60 16.56
C PRO A 182 18.41 21.64 17.98
N LEU A 183 19.56 22.29 18.16
CA LEU A 183 20.03 22.67 19.48
C LEU A 183 18.86 23.40 20.14
N LEU A 184 18.29 22.80 21.19
CA LEU A 184 17.49 23.54 22.13
C LEU A 184 18.45 24.59 22.70
N ASP A 185 18.38 25.78 22.11
CA ASP A 185 19.10 26.97 22.55
C ASP A 185 18.59 27.26 23.97
N GLU A 186 19.33 26.77 24.97
CA GLU A 186 19.14 27.12 26.38
C GLU A 186 19.39 28.63 26.51
N ARG A 187 18.35 29.43 26.26
CA ARG A 187 18.32 30.81 26.72
C ARG A 187 17.74 30.84 28.12
N LYS A 188 18.69 30.93 29.06
CA LYS A 188 18.56 31.53 30.39
C LYS A 188 17.86 32.88 30.34
#